data_AF-A0A814PL80-F1
#
_entry.id   AF-A0A814PL80-F1
#
_cell.length_a   1.000
_cell.length_b   1.000
_cell.length_c   1.000
_cell.angle_alpha   90.00
_cell.angle_beta   90.00
_cell.angle_gamma   90.00
#
_symmetry.space_group_name_H-M   'P 1'
#
loop_
_entity.id
_entity.type
_entity.pdbx_description
1 polymer ?
#
loop_
_entity_poly.entity_id
_entity_poly.type
_entity_poly.pdbx_seq_one_letter_code
_entity_poly.pdbx_strand_id
1 'polypeptide(L)'
;MLAALYGKDEMVRVILAHSSDIPKLVELHGYVFRIDGTFVKNATALWCACDRGHYTVARTLIEIGGAKINNGPKYPLLIDAIIVGRLDTIRFLIENSYADINNTRNNDNYKFNSLIMAVIHGHTQIVAFLLEKGSRCDYVTPTSNNSALSYAAMKGYLEIVRLLCTAGACSSSKNRNGQTPLMLAAKNDRMDIVDYLLDHSDSEIGIKQLELVACSFIVVVNSNTIQQIQFQRMIRLMHKIYEIRQKKNLTKTIAQPIAAYAFYQECQIIEEFNKIEHDNERLYIEALIIRERILVPEKDETLFKPLLIIGDKLVEQEQFERCIHLWEHTFYLYQNMNLETGLHRFVWLFCRMLSANAYISPQRFVQICRLTFEPSQQKPKDDYIKNALCFLAIAIKILERPTLTKTERQLIYQWINDFSRQKRTTSHGQTLLHLCVDEQTYYDINYRPHDIKPILKFPNLAITQLLVTHYNQWIDINAVEATSGNTALHISCKNSIIDSLAVVQLLINSGAHIDCMNVHDRTPFDIAEANPIRTLLKIKQLPLRLKCLCARRILDKQLPYELIWPKETEMNSFLFLHGGLAKFSENSSTNS
;
A
#
# COMPACT_ATOMS: atom_id res chain seq x y z
N MET A 1 55.59 -18.53 5.65
CA MET A 1 54.99 -17.38 4.92
C MET A 1 55.95 -16.72 3.94
N LEU A 2 57.07 -16.10 4.37
CA LEU A 2 58.00 -15.43 3.44
C LEU A 2 58.58 -16.36 2.37
N ALA A 3 58.96 -17.59 2.73
CA ALA A 3 59.40 -18.58 1.74
C ALA A 3 58.34 -18.86 0.66
N ALA A 4 57.06 -18.90 1.03
CA ALA A 4 55.95 -19.07 0.11
C ALA A 4 55.67 -17.81 -0.72
N LEU A 5 55.85 -16.64 -0.11
CA LEU A 5 55.79 -15.34 -0.76
C LEU A 5 56.83 -15.22 -1.89
N TYR A 6 58.06 -15.67 -1.67
CA TYR A 6 59.14 -15.56 -2.65
C TYR A 6 59.33 -16.83 -3.52
N GLY A 7 58.38 -17.77 -3.49
CA GLY A 7 58.39 -18.95 -4.35
C GLY A 7 59.51 -19.95 -4.04
N LYS A 8 60.03 -19.98 -2.81
CA LYS A 8 61.14 -20.86 -2.40
C LYS A 8 60.62 -22.25 -2.00
N ASP A 9 60.28 -23.09 -2.99
CA ASP A 9 59.69 -24.42 -2.77
C ASP A 9 60.57 -25.35 -1.92
N GLU A 10 61.88 -25.43 -2.20
CA GLU A 10 62.82 -26.25 -1.42
C GLU A 10 62.84 -25.85 0.05
N MET A 11 62.86 -24.54 0.31
CA MET A 11 62.83 -24.01 1.67
C MET A 11 61.53 -24.37 2.37
N VAL A 12 60.39 -24.29 1.67
CA VAL A 12 59.10 -24.72 2.21
C VAL A 12 59.11 -26.21 2.52
N ARG A 13 59.63 -27.07 1.64
CA ARG A 13 59.73 -28.52 1.89
C ARG A 13 60.60 -28.85 3.10
N VAL A 14 61.75 -28.20 3.24
CA VAL A 14 62.64 -28.38 4.40
C VAL A 14 61.94 -27.95 5.68
N ILE A 15 61.27 -26.80 5.67
CA ILE A 15 60.51 -26.29 6.82
C ILE A 15 59.39 -27.26 7.21
N LEU A 16 58.65 -27.80 6.23
CA LEU A 16 57.60 -28.79 6.48
C LEU A 16 58.16 -30.09 7.06
N ALA A 17 59.27 -30.60 6.50
CA ALA A 17 59.87 -31.87 6.90
C ALA A 17 60.45 -31.87 8.32
N HIS A 18 60.89 -30.71 8.82
CA HIS A 18 61.53 -30.57 10.15
C HIS A 18 60.61 -29.95 11.20
N SER A 19 59.32 -29.75 10.90
CA SER A 19 58.36 -29.20 11.85
C SER A 19 57.65 -30.29 12.65
N SER A 20 57.50 -30.08 13.96
CA SER A 20 56.77 -30.99 14.84
C SER A 20 55.24 -30.84 14.76
N ASP A 21 54.73 -29.72 14.25
CA ASP A 21 53.28 -29.43 14.15
C ASP A 21 52.97 -28.70 12.83
N ILE A 22 53.00 -29.48 11.74
CA ILE A 22 52.75 -29.02 10.37
C ILE A 22 51.37 -28.36 10.23
N PRO A 23 50.25 -28.94 10.72
CA PRO A 23 48.92 -28.34 10.58
C PRO A 23 48.83 -26.96 11.21
N LYS A 24 49.46 -26.73 12.37
CA LYS A 24 49.49 -25.39 12.98
C LYS A 24 50.40 -24.43 12.24
N LEU A 25 51.52 -24.92 11.70
CA LEU A 25 52.51 -24.11 10.99
C LEU A 25 51.96 -23.50 9.70
N VAL A 26 51.26 -24.29 8.88
CA VAL A 26 50.73 -23.82 7.59
C VAL A 26 49.57 -22.84 7.74
N GLU A 27 48.89 -22.90 8.89
CA GLU A 27 47.76 -22.03 9.28
C GLU A 27 48.20 -20.79 10.06
N LEU A 28 49.50 -20.50 10.13
CA LEU A 28 49.97 -19.24 10.72
C LEU A 28 49.54 -18.05 9.86
N HIS A 29 49.01 -17.04 10.54
CA HIS A 29 48.50 -15.81 9.95
C HIS A 29 49.52 -14.69 10.10
N GLY A 30 49.67 -13.88 9.07
CA GLY A 30 50.54 -12.71 9.11
C GLY A 30 50.05 -11.56 8.23
N TYR A 31 50.92 -10.57 8.09
CA TYR A 31 50.65 -9.32 7.38
C TYR A 31 51.47 -9.26 6.10
N VAL A 32 50.82 -8.98 4.97
CA VAL A 32 51.47 -8.97 3.65
C VAL A 32 50.90 -7.84 2.80
N PHE A 33 51.75 -7.24 1.98
CA PHE A 33 51.33 -6.35 0.90
C PHE A 33 51.13 -7.15 -0.39
N ARG A 34 49.97 -6.92 -1.02
CA ARG A 34 49.70 -7.37 -2.38
C ARG A 34 50.56 -6.64 -3.40
N ILE A 35 50.57 -7.17 -4.61
CA ILE A 35 51.22 -6.56 -5.78
C ILE A 35 50.65 -5.17 -6.09
N ASP A 36 49.36 -4.94 -5.80
CA ASP A 36 48.69 -3.64 -5.96
C ASP A 36 48.94 -2.65 -4.81
N GLY A 37 49.81 -2.99 -3.86
CA GLY A 37 50.13 -2.16 -2.69
C GLY A 37 49.10 -2.23 -1.56
N THR A 38 48.03 -3.03 -1.69
CA THR A 38 47.02 -3.16 -0.63
C THR A 38 47.54 -4.01 0.53
N PHE A 39 47.25 -3.57 1.75
CA PHE A 39 47.64 -4.25 2.97
C PHE A 39 46.63 -5.34 3.35
N VAL A 40 47.11 -6.57 3.51
CA VAL A 40 46.29 -7.74 3.86
C VAL A 40 46.67 -8.24 5.24
N LYS A 41 45.69 -8.27 6.14
CA LYS A 41 45.76 -8.92 7.46
C LYS A 41 45.30 -10.36 7.36
N ASN A 42 45.83 -11.23 8.21
CA ASN A 42 45.47 -12.65 8.28
C ASN A 42 45.77 -13.43 6.98
N ALA A 43 46.86 -13.11 6.30
CA ALA A 43 47.34 -13.90 5.17
C ALA A 43 48.02 -15.19 5.67
N THR A 44 47.70 -16.34 5.08
CA THR A 44 48.39 -17.62 5.31
C THR A 44 49.51 -17.84 4.29
N ALA A 45 50.37 -18.82 4.53
CA ALA A 45 51.43 -19.18 3.58
C ALA A 45 50.86 -19.60 2.22
N LEU A 46 49.74 -20.32 2.21
CA LEU A 46 49.04 -20.72 0.99
C LEU A 46 48.48 -19.51 0.22
N TRP A 47 47.83 -18.59 0.92
CA TRP A 47 47.34 -17.35 0.30
C TRP A 47 48.48 -16.56 -0.36
N CYS A 48 49.63 -16.43 0.30
CA CYS A 48 50.81 -15.72 -0.23
C CYS A 48 51.35 -16.36 -1.52
N ALA A 49 51.43 -17.68 -1.56
CA ALA A 49 51.88 -18.41 -2.75
C ALA A 49 50.91 -18.19 -3.92
N CYS A 50 49.60 -18.28 -3.68
CA CYS A 50 48.57 -18.11 -4.69
C CYS A 50 48.41 -16.65 -5.19
N ASP A 51 48.60 -15.66 -4.32
CA ASP A 51 48.60 -14.21 -4.68
C ASP A 51 49.73 -13.89 -5.67
N ARG A 52 50.90 -14.53 -5.49
CA ARG A 52 52.10 -14.32 -6.33
C ARG A 52 52.26 -15.31 -7.49
N GLY A 53 51.34 -16.26 -7.64
CA GLY A 53 51.37 -17.26 -8.71
C GLY A 53 52.41 -18.38 -8.53
N HIS A 54 52.89 -18.60 -7.30
CA HIS A 54 53.82 -19.68 -6.97
C HIS A 54 53.09 -21.01 -6.75
N TYR A 55 52.49 -21.57 -7.82
CA TYR A 55 51.63 -22.74 -7.75
C TYR A 55 52.32 -24.04 -7.35
N THR A 56 53.63 -24.16 -7.58
CA THR A 56 54.44 -25.28 -7.07
C THR A 56 54.47 -25.28 -5.55
N VAL A 57 54.71 -24.12 -4.94
CA VAL A 57 54.69 -23.94 -3.50
C VAL A 57 53.28 -24.12 -2.94
N ALA A 58 52.26 -23.57 -3.62
CA ALA A 58 50.88 -23.76 -3.21
C ALA A 58 50.49 -25.25 -3.16
N ARG A 59 50.90 -26.03 -4.16
CA ARG A 59 50.70 -27.48 -4.21
C ARG A 59 51.40 -28.20 -3.06
N THR A 60 52.67 -27.88 -2.82
CA THR A 60 53.44 -28.40 -1.67
C THR A 60 52.72 -28.11 -0.35
N LEU A 61 52.21 -26.90 -0.16
CA LEU A 61 51.49 -26.50 1.06
C LEU A 61 50.15 -27.23 1.23
N ILE A 62 49.43 -27.52 0.15
CA ILE A 62 48.15 -28.26 0.21
C ILE A 62 48.41 -29.76 0.42
N GLU A 63 49.22 -30.38 -0.43
CA GLU A 63 49.39 -31.84 -0.48
C GLU A 63 50.26 -32.39 0.64
N ILE A 64 51.36 -31.69 0.98
CA ILE A 64 52.30 -32.13 2.03
C ILE A 64 51.98 -31.43 3.35
N GLY A 65 51.63 -30.14 3.28
CA GLY A 65 51.36 -29.31 4.45
C GLY A 65 49.95 -29.46 5.01
N GLY A 66 48.98 -29.97 4.26
CA GLY A 66 47.58 -30.04 4.68
C GLY A 66 46.92 -28.67 4.85
N ALA A 67 47.42 -27.63 4.16
CA ALA A 67 46.91 -26.27 4.27
C ALA A 67 45.44 -26.14 3.82
N LYS A 68 44.63 -25.45 4.62
CA LYS A 68 43.20 -25.23 4.34
C LYS A 68 43.00 -24.08 3.36
N ILE A 69 42.40 -24.37 2.21
CA ILE A 69 42.12 -23.39 1.14
C ILE A 69 41.26 -22.21 1.61
N ASN A 70 40.34 -22.46 2.55
CA ASN A 70 39.39 -21.44 3.04
C ASN A 70 39.94 -20.62 4.21
N ASN A 71 41.11 -20.95 4.75
CA ASN A 71 41.76 -20.19 5.81
C ASN A 71 42.62 -19.08 5.19
N GLY A 72 41.93 -18.08 4.68
CA GLY A 72 42.50 -16.87 4.11
C GLY A 72 42.14 -15.64 4.93
N PRO A 73 42.37 -14.43 4.37
CA PRO A 73 41.98 -13.18 5.00
C PRO A 73 40.44 -13.05 5.01
N LYS A 74 39.88 -11.98 4.44
CA LYS A 74 38.44 -11.71 4.54
C LYS A 74 37.54 -12.68 3.76
N TYR A 75 38.07 -13.34 2.73
CA TYR A 75 37.30 -14.19 1.82
C TYR A 75 38.01 -15.52 1.55
N PRO A 76 37.28 -16.58 1.18
CA PRO A 76 37.88 -17.79 0.63
C PRO A 76 38.81 -17.47 -0.52
N LEU A 77 39.92 -18.21 -0.65
CA LEU A 77 40.99 -17.93 -1.61
C LEU A 77 40.49 -17.85 -3.06
N LEU A 78 39.53 -18.71 -3.44
CA LEU A 78 38.90 -18.68 -4.76
C LEU A 78 38.16 -17.36 -5.02
N ILE A 79 37.34 -16.90 -4.06
CA ILE A 79 36.56 -15.67 -4.19
C ILE A 79 37.49 -14.45 -4.24
N ASP A 80 38.56 -14.46 -3.44
CA ASP A 80 39.58 -13.42 -3.46
C ASP A 80 40.27 -13.32 -4.83
N ALA A 81 40.69 -14.45 -5.39
CA ALA A 81 41.27 -14.51 -6.73
C ALA A 81 40.31 -14.02 -7.82
N ILE A 82 39.00 -14.30 -7.70
CA ILE A 82 37.95 -13.80 -8.60
C ILE A 82 37.82 -12.28 -8.49
N ILE A 83 37.77 -11.72 -7.28
CA ILE A 83 37.65 -10.27 -7.08
C ILE A 83 38.84 -9.55 -7.74
N VAL A 84 40.05 -10.05 -7.51
CA VAL A 84 41.29 -9.46 -8.06
C VAL A 84 41.41 -9.67 -9.57
N GLY A 85 40.81 -10.73 -10.12
CA GLY A 85 40.90 -11.05 -11.55
C GLY A 85 42.06 -11.99 -11.92
N ARG A 86 42.53 -12.83 -10.98
CA ARG A 86 43.66 -13.74 -11.19
C ARG A 86 43.21 -15.08 -11.79
N LEU A 87 43.06 -15.13 -13.11
CA LEU A 87 42.63 -16.35 -13.82
C LEU A 87 43.54 -17.56 -13.54
N ASP A 88 44.85 -17.36 -13.50
CA ASP A 88 45.82 -18.44 -13.27
C ASP A 88 45.61 -19.13 -11.91
N THR A 89 45.31 -18.35 -10.87
CA THR A 89 45.05 -18.88 -9.52
C THR A 89 43.70 -19.61 -9.48
N ILE A 90 42.70 -19.11 -10.20
CA ILE A 90 41.40 -19.76 -10.33
C ILE A 90 41.52 -21.10 -11.07
N ARG A 91 42.29 -21.14 -12.17
CA ARG A 91 42.61 -22.38 -12.90
C ARG A 91 43.28 -23.40 -11.99
N PHE A 92 44.33 -22.99 -11.29
CA PHE A 92 45.03 -23.86 -10.34
C PHE A 92 44.09 -24.45 -9.28
N LEU A 93 43.21 -23.64 -8.68
CA LEU A 93 42.31 -24.11 -7.63
C LEU A 93 41.20 -25.03 -8.14
N ILE A 94 40.62 -24.74 -9.30
CA ILE A 94 39.49 -25.50 -9.86
C ILE A 94 39.96 -26.78 -10.56
N GLU A 95 41.02 -26.71 -11.38
CA GLU A 95 41.50 -27.86 -12.16
C GLU A 95 42.09 -28.97 -11.27
N ASN A 96 42.67 -28.60 -10.13
CA ASN A 96 43.16 -29.56 -9.13
C ASN A 96 42.11 -29.95 -8.08
N SER A 97 40.84 -29.55 -8.26
CA SER A 97 39.73 -29.84 -7.32
C SER A 97 39.96 -29.37 -5.87
N TYR A 98 40.81 -28.34 -5.67
CA TYR A 98 41.07 -27.78 -4.34
C TYR A 98 39.97 -26.83 -3.86
N ALA A 99 39.14 -26.31 -4.77
CA ALA A 99 38.01 -25.45 -4.42
C ALA A 99 36.76 -25.83 -5.23
N ASP A 100 35.59 -25.77 -4.58
CA ASP A 100 34.32 -25.88 -5.27
C ASP A 100 34.09 -24.64 -6.14
N ILE A 101 33.80 -24.86 -7.42
CA ILE A 101 33.47 -23.80 -8.37
C ILE A 101 32.26 -22.98 -7.94
N ASN A 102 31.29 -23.60 -7.25
CA ASN A 102 30.07 -22.95 -6.80
C ASN A 102 30.20 -22.34 -5.38
N ASN A 103 31.42 -22.21 -4.87
CA ASN A 103 31.66 -21.62 -3.55
C ASN A 103 30.95 -20.26 -3.43
N THR A 104 30.29 -20.05 -2.29
CA THR A 104 29.52 -18.84 -2.04
C THR A 104 30.21 -18.00 -0.99
N ARG A 105 30.31 -16.70 -1.26
CA ARG A 105 30.65 -15.73 -0.23
C ARG A 105 29.53 -15.69 0.80
N ASN A 106 29.81 -16.14 2.02
CA ASN A 106 28.90 -16.04 3.16
C ASN A 106 29.28 -14.80 3.98
N ASN A 107 28.72 -13.64 3.65
CA ASN A 107 28.60 -12.54 4.60
C ASN A 107 27.14 -12.51 5.08
N ASP A 108 26.90 -12.14 6.33
CA ASP A 108 25.61 -12.24 7.05
C ASP A 108 24.38 -11.68 6.30
N ASN A 109 24.57 -10.86 5.26
CA ASN A 109 23.49 -10.28 4.47
C ASN A 109 23.51 -10.58 2.95
N TYR A 110 24.56 -11.18 2.39
CA TYR A 110 24.65 -11.39 0.93
C TYR A 110 25.40 -12.67 0.57
N LYS A 111 24.71 -13.57 -0.16
CA LYS A 111 25.26 -14.83 -0.66
C LYS A 111 25.43 -14.77 -2.18
N PHE A 112 26.66 -14.55 -2.63
CA PHE A 112 27.04 -14.54 -4.05
C PHE A 112 27.91 -15.76 -4.36
N ASN A 113 27.61 -16.49 -5.44
CA ASN A 113 28.51 -17.55 -5.91
C ASN A 113 29.68 -16.96 -6.72
N SER A 114 30.69 -17.79 -6.99
CA SER A 114 31.87 -17.44 -7.81
C SER A 114 31.52 -16.79 -9.15
N LEU A 115 30.52 -17.32 -9.87
CA LEU A 115 30.09 -16.78 -11.15
C LEU A 115 29.53 -15.36 -11.04
N ILE A 116 28.61 -15.12 -10.10
CA ILE A 116 28.05 -13.77 -9.89
C ILE A 116 29.15 -12.79 -9.46
N MET A 117 30.10 -13.22 -8.63
CA MET A 117 31.25 -12.37 -8.27
C MET A 117 32.08 -11.99 -9.50
N ALA A 118 32.39 -12.95 -10.38
CA ALA A 118 33.11 -12.68 -11.63
C ALA A 118 32.35 -11.70 -12.53
N VAL A 119 31.01 -11.85 -12.62
CA VAL A 119 30.14 -10.95 -13.37
C VAL A 119 30.09 -9.55 -12.77
N ILE A 120 29.95 -9.42 -11.44
CA ILE A 120 29.90 -8.11 -10.76
C ILE A 120 31.16 -7.29 -11.03
N HIS A 121 32.31 -7.96 -11.12
CA HIS A 121 33.60 -7.34 -11.41
C HIS A 121 33.91 -7.22 -12.92
N GLY A 122 33.08 -7.75 -13.80
CA GLY A 122 33.25 -7.62 -15.26
C GLY A 122 34.37 -8.49 -15.85
N HIS A 123 34.81 -9.54 -15.15
CA HIS A 123 35.92 -10.38 -15.59
C HIS A 123 35.50 -11.42 -16.64
N THR A 124 35.35 -10.99 -17.89
CA THR A 124 34.85 -11.83 -19.00
C THR A 124 35.59 -13.17 -19.16
N GLN A 125 36.92 -13.17 -19.09
CA GLN A 125 37.72 -14.41 -19.21
C GLN A 125 37.48 -15.38 -18.06
N ILE A 126 37.26 -14.86 -16.85
CA ILE A 126 36.94 -15.68 -15.67
C ILE A 126 35.52 -16.24 -15.79
N VAL A 127 34.56 -15.43 -16.25
CA VAL A 127 33.20 -15.91 -16.53
C VAL A 127 33.22 -17.05 -17.54
N ALA A 128 33.93 -16.89 -18.67
CA ALA A 128 34.06 -17.93 -19.68
C ALA A 128 34.63 -19.22 -19.10
N PHE A 129 35.73 -19.13 -18.34
CA PHE A 129 36.34 -20.29 -17.69
C PHE A 129 35.41 -20.98 -16.68
N LEU A 130 34.71 -20.20 -15.85
CA LEU A 130 33.78 -20.77 -14.86
C LEU A 130 32.60 -21.48 -15.55
N LEU A 131 32.07 -20.94 -16.63
CA LEU A 131 31.00 -21.57 -17.41
C LEU A 131 31.49 -22.84 -18.11
N GLU A 132 32.69 -22.82 -18.70
CA GLU A 132 33.32 -24.00 -19.32
C GLU A 132 33.49 -25.16 -18.32
N LYS A 133 33.84 -24.85 -17.07
CA LYS A 133 33.98 -25.82 -15.99
C LYS A 133 32.65 -26.21 -15.32
N GLY A 134 31.51 -25.82 -15.87
CA GLY A 134 30.19 -26.24 -15.39
C GLY A 134 29.66 -25.46 -14.18
N SER A 135 30.09 -24.21 -13.99
CA SER A 135 29.51 -23.35 -12.95
C SER A 135 28.01 -23.16 -13.15
N ARG A 136 27.26 -23.13 -12.05
CA ARG A 136 25.81 -22.93 -12.06
C ARG A 136 25.41 -21.53 -12.51
N CYS A 137 24.90 -21.42 -13.73
CA CYS A 137 24.40 -20.17 -14.33
C CYS A 137 22.98 -19.80 -13.86
N ASP A 138 22.24 -20.77 -13.31
CA ASP A 138 20.87 -20.66 -12.78
C ASP A 138 20.80 -20.10 -11.35
N TYR A 139 21.94 -19.97 -10.67
CA TYR A 139 21.98 -19.49 -9.30
C TYR A 139 21.43 -18.06 -9.19
N VAL A 140 20.52 -17.88 -8.23
CA VAL A 140 19.92 -16.60 -7.87
C VAL A 140 20.30 -16.21 -6.45
N THR A 141 20.52 -14.91 -6.24
CA THR A 141 20.88 -14.40 -4.91
C THR A 141 19.69 -14.47 -3.95
N PRO A 142 19.86 -14.94 -2.71
CA PRO A 142 18.75 -15.09 -1.78
C PRO A 142 18.01 -13.78 -1.50
N THR A 143 18.72 -12.65 -1.41
CA THR A 143 18.14 -11.36 -0.98
C THR A 143 17.42 -10.60 -2.07
N SER A 144 17.80 -10.77 -3.33
CA SER A 144 17.25 -9.98 -4.44
C SER A 144 16.66 -10.82 -5.58
N ASN A 145 16.90 -12.14 -5.56
CA ASN A 145 16.56 -13.07 -6.64
C ASN A 145 17.15 -12.66 -8.00
N ASN A 146 18.29 -11.93 -7.99
CA ASN A 146 19.03 -11.62 -9.21
C ASN A 146 19.96 -12.77 -9.57
N SER A 147 19.99 -13.14 -10.86
CA SER A 147 20.92 -14.11 -11.45
C SER A 147 22.19 -13.43 -11.98
N ALA A 148 23.17 -14.23 -12.42
CA ALA A 148 24.34 -13.72 -13.13
C ALA A 148 23.94 -12.87 -14.35
N LEU A 149 22.94 -13.31 -15.12
CA LEU A 149 22.44 -12.58 -16.28
C LEU A 149 21.81 -11.24 -15.89
N SER A 150 21.06 -11.19 -14.77
CA SER A 150 20.52 -9.93 -14.24
C SER A 150 21.62 -8.91 -13.92
N TYR A 151 22.72 -9.32 -13.30
CA TYR A 151 23.85 -8.44 -12.99
C TYR A 151 24.59 -7.97 -14.24
N ALA A 152 24.85 -8.87 -15.19
CA ALA A 152 25.51 -8.54 -16.46
C ALA A 152 24.69 -7.50 -17.26
N ALA A 153 23.38 -7.72 -17.35
CA ALA A 153 22.45 -6.83 -18.02
C ALA A 153 22.37 -5.45 -17.36
N MET A 154 22.30 -5.39 -16.02
CA MET A 154 22.30 -4.14 -15.27
C MET A 154 23.61 -3.36 -15.45
N LYS A 155 24.75 -4.05 -15.47
CA LYS A 155 26.08 -3.42 -15.53
C LYS A 155 26.49 -3.00 -16.95
N GLY A 156 25.88 -3.56 -17.99
CA GLY A 156 26.25 -3.26 -19.38
C GLY A 156 27.34 -4.16 -19.94
N TYR A 157 27.49 -5.39 -19.44
CA TYR A 157 28.53 -6.32 -19.91
C TYR A 157 28.00 -7.22 -21.03
N LEU A 158 27.91 -6.68 -22.25
CA LEU A 158 27.33 -7.39 -23.41
C LEU A 158 28.00 -8.75 -23.68
N GLU A 159 29.32 -8.82 -23.62
CA GLU A 159 30.04 -10.08 -23.90
C GLU A 159 29.77 -11.15 -22.82
N ILE A 160 29.63 -10.72 -21.56
CA ILE A 160 29.23 -11.60 -20.46
C ILE A 160 27.78 -12.05 -20.64
N VAL A 161 26.88 -11.17 -21.09
CA VAL A 161 25.49 -11.54 -21.42
C VAL A 161 25.47 -12.63 -22.50
N ARG A 162 26.26 -12.48 -23.58
CA ARG A 162 26.37 -13.50 -24.63
C ARG A 162 26.83 -14.84 -24.07
N LEU A 163 27.92 -14.85 -23.29
CA LEU A 163 28.43 -16.08 -22.66
C LEU A 163 27.37 -16.76 -21.79
N LEU A 164 26.66 -15.99 -20.95
CA LEU A 164 25.62 -16.53 -20.08
C LEU A 164 24.43 -17.08 -20.86
N CYS A 165 23.97 -16.40 -21.92
CA CYS A 165 22.91 -16.88 -22.79
C CYS A 165 23.32 -18.16 -23.53
N THR A 166 24.55 -18.23 -24.04
CA THR A 166 25.09 -19.46 -24.68
C THR A 166 25.20 -20.63 -23.70
N ALA A 167 25.44 -20.34 -22.41
CA ALA A 167 25.47 -21.33 -21.34
C ALA A 167 24.06 -21.68 -20.78
N GLY A 168 22.99 -21.24 -21.44
CA GLY A 168 21.61 -21.58 -21.07
C GLY A 168 21.01 -20.78 -19.91
N ALA A 169 21.56 -19.60 -19.57
CA ALA A 169 20.97 -18.75 -18.54
C ALA A 169 19.56 -18.28 -18.94
N CYS A 170 18.61 -18.39 -18.01
CA CYS A 170 17.21 -17.98 -18.24
C CYS A 170 17.08 -16.46 -18.36
N SER A 171 16.67 -15.98 -19.54
CA SER A 171 16.46 -14.55 -19.84
C SER A 171 15.12 -13.98 -19.35
N SER A 172 14.17 -14.84 -18.95
CA SER A 172 12.84 -14.45 -18.49
C SER A 172 12.67 -14.47 -16.96
N SER A 173 13.70 -14.87 -16.20
CA SER A 173 13.63 -14.93 -14.74
C SER A 173 13.41 -13.55 -14.12
N LYS A 174 12.37 -13.42 -13.28
CA LYS A 174 12.07 -12.18 -12.55
C LYS A 174 12.78 -12.14 -11.19
N ASN A 175 13.40 -11.00 -10.87
CA ASN A 175 13.93 -10.75 -9.54
C ASN A 175 12.81 -10.42 -8.54
N ARG A 176 13.15 -10.16 -7.26
CA ARG A 176 12.13 -9.84 -6.23
C ARG A 176 11.30 -8.59 -6.51
N ASN A 177 11.79 -7.70 -7.37
CA ASN A 177 11.07 -6.51 -7.82
C ASN A 177 10.28 -6.76 -9.11
N GLY A 178 10.13 -8.03 -9.53
CA GLY A 178 9.43 -8.40 -10.76
C GLY A 178 10.21 -8.10 -12.05
N GLN A 179 11.49 -7.73 -11.97
CA GLN A 179 12.27 -7.27 -13.12
C GLN A 179 13.04 -8.42 -13.78
N THR A 180 12.95 -8.50 -15.11
CA THR A 180 13.76 -9.40 -15.94
C THR A 180 15.12 -8.78 -16.29
N PRO A 181 16.12 -9.57 -16.74
CA PRO A 181 17.37 -9.03 -17.30
C PRO A 181 17.16 -7.96 -18.38
N LEU A 182 16.17 -8.14 -19.26
CA LEU A 182 15.80 -7.16 -20.29
C LEU A 182 15.34 -5.83 -19.66
N MET A 183 14.46 -5.89 -18.66
CA MET A 183 14.01 -4.70 -17.93
C MET A 183 15.15 -3.98 -17.20
N LEU A 184 16.11 -4.75 -16.65
CA LEU A 184 17.28 -4.19 -15.97
C LEU A 184 18.23 -3.51 -16.95
N ALA A 185 18.46 -4.08 -18.14
CA ALA A 185 19.25 -3.45 -19.20
C ALA A 185 18.63 -2.10 -19.62
N ALA A 186 17.33 -2.09 -19.91
CA ALA A 186 16.61 -0.87 -20.29
C ALA A 186 16.61 0.19 -19.17
N LYS A 187 16.39 -0.22 -17.91
CA LYS A 187 16.46 0.67 -16.75
C LYS A 187 17.85 1.24 -16.50
N ASN A 188 18.91 0.66 -17.05
CA ASN A 188 20.28 1.15 -16.91
C ASN A 188 20.86 1.68 -18.23
N ASP A 189 20.00 1.95 -19.22
CA ASP A 189 20.37 2.53 -20.52
C ASP A 189 21.39 1.67 -21.30
N ARG A 190 21.25 0.34 -21.22
CA ARG A 190 22.11 -0.65 -21.89
C ARG A 190 21.43 -1.17 -23.17
N MET A 191 21.34 -0.30 -24.17
CA MET A 191 20.54 -0.55 -25.39
C MET A 191 21.09 -1.68 -26.27
N ASP A 192 22.41 -1.86 -26.28
CA ASP A 192 23.10 -2.98 -26.93
C ASP A 192 22.66 -4.34 -26.37
N ILE A 193 22.47 -4.43 -25.06
CA ILE A 193 21.96 -5.62 -24.39
C ILE A 193 20.45 -5.79 -24.63
N VAL A 194 19.69 -4.69 -24.68
CA VAL A 194 18.25 -4.72 -25.03
C VAL A 194 18.05 -5.34 -26.42
N ASP A 195 18.82 -4.88 -27.42
CA ASP A 195 18.77 -5.42 -28.77
C ASP A 195 19.11 -6.92 -28.78
N TYR A 196 20.21 -7.31 -28.12
CA TYR A 196 20.62 -8.71 -28.04
C TYR A 196 19.56 -9.61 -27.39
N LEU A 197 19.01 -9.21 -26.23
CA LEU A 197 18.04 -10.03 -25.50
C LEU A 197 16.71 -10.14 -26.24
N LEU A 198 16.25 -9.10 -26.94
CA LEU A 198 15.03 -9.14 -27.74
C LEU A 198 15.13 -10.03 -28.98
N ASP A 199 16.33 -10.17 -29.54
CA ASP A 199 16.56 -11.06 -30.68
C ASP A 199 16.62 -12.55 -30.26
N HIS A 200 16.81 -12.82 -28.97
CA HIS A 200 16.90 -14.17 -28.39
C HIS A 200 15.72 -14.50 -27.45
N SER A 201 14.64 -13.73 -27.47
CA SER A 201 13.43 -13.96 -26.68
C SER A 201 12.16 -13.59 -27.44
N ASP A 202 10.99 -13.90 -26.86
CA ASP A 202 9.71 -13.46 -27.41
C ASP A 202 9.68 -11.92 -27.46
N SER A 203 9.73 -11.40 -28.69
CA SER A 203 9.82 -9.98 -28.95
C SER A 203 8.56 -9.23 -28.48
N GLU A 204 7.38 -9.83 -28.52
CA GLU A 204 6.15 -9.14 -28.11
C GLU A 204 6.10 -8.97 -26.58
N ILE A 205 6.41 -10.04 -25.84
CA ILE A 205 6.50 -10.00 -24.37
C ILE A 205 7.63 -9.04 -23.94
N GLY A 206 8.77 -9.10 -24.62
CA GLY A 206 9.91 -8.21 -24.36
C GLY A 206 9.56 -6.74 -24.56
N ILE A 207 8.85 -6.40 -25.65
CA ILE A 207 8.42 -5.02 -25.90
C ILE A 207 7.45 -4.52 -24.83
N LYS A 208 6.47 -5.33 -24.41
CA LYS A 208 5.55 -4.95 -23.30
C LYS A 208 6.34 -4.66 -22.01
N GLN A 209 7.37 -5.45 -21.70
CA GLN A 209 8.25 -5.20 -20.55
C GLN A 209 9.00 -3.86 -20.68
N LEU A 210 9.52 -3.54 -21.88
CA LEU A 210 10.21 -2.28 -22.14
C LEU A 210 9.28 -1.07 -22.04
N GLU A 211 8.05 -1.20 -22.56
CA GLU A 211 7.00 -0.19 -22.44
C GLU A 211 6.71 0.12 -20.96
N LEU A 212 6.53 -0.90 -20.12
CA LEU A 212 6.36 -0.72 -18.67
C LEU A 212 7.57 -0.06 -17.99
N VAL A 213 8.80 -0.37 -18.42
CA VAL A 213 10.01 0.29 -17.92
C VAL A 213 10.04 1.77 -18.32
N ALA A 214 9.73 2.09 -19.57
CA ALA A 214 9.67 3.48 -20.06
C ALA A 214 8.65 4.27 -19.24
N CYS A 215 7.46 3.71 -19.06
CA CYS A 215 6.41 4.26 -18.23
C CYS A 215 6.89 4.48 -16.78
N SER A 216 7.68 3.56 -16.21
CA SER A 216 8.12 3.63 -14.80
C SER A 216 9.01 4.85 -14.47
N PHE A 217 9.66 5.47 -15.46
CA PHE A 217 10.53 6.62 -15.23
C PHE A 217 9.78 7.85 -14.70
N ILE A 218 8.52 8.03 -15.10
CA ILE A 218 7.75 9.24 -14.79
C ILE A 218 6.87 9.14 -13.52
N VAL A 219 7.08 8.14 -12.64
CA VAL A 219 6.16 7.81 -11.53
C VAL A 219 6.24 8.76 -10.33
N VAL A 220 7.17 9.72 -10.26
CA VAL A 220 7.31 10.58 -9.08
C VAL A 220 7.39 12.06 -9.49
N VAL A 221 6.25 12.74 -9.38
CA VAL A 221 6.17 14.20 -9.44
C VAL A 221 6.60 14.73 -8.08
N ASN A 222 7.86 15.15 -7.90
CA ASN A 222 8.24 15.99 -6.74
C ASN A 222 9.57 16.78 -6.90
N SER A 223 10.20 16.87 -8.08
CA SER A 223 11.26 17.85 -8.33
C SER A 223 11.50 18.16 -9.81
N ASN A 224 11.61 19.45 -10.15
CA ASN A 224 11.68 19.93 -11.54
C ASN A 224 12.91 19.44 -12.32
N THR A 225 14.06 19.27 -11.66
CA THR A 225 15.32 18.86 -12.32
C THR A 225 15.40 17.35 -12.57
N ILE A 226 14.94 16.53 -11.62
CA ILE A 226 14.90 15.08 -11.78
C ILE A 226 13.82 14.70 -12.82
N GLN A 227 12.71 15.45 -12.89
CA GLN A 227 11.65 15.24 -13.88
C GLN A 227 12.15 15.27 -15.31
N GLN A 228 12.90 16.31 -15.72
CA GLN A 228 13.37 16.43 -17.11
C GLN A 228 14.23 15.24 -17.55
N ILE A 229 15.13 14.77 -16.68
CA ILE A 229 15.98 13.60 -16.97
C ILE A 229 15.11 12.34 -17.12
N GLN A 230 14.10 12.15 -16.27
CA GLN A 230 13.23 10.97 -16.38
C GLN A 230 12.39 10.98 -17.67
N PHE A 231 11.86 12.14 -18.07
CA PHE A 231 11.15 12.27 -19.35
C PHE A 231 12.07 11.99 -20.53
N GLN A 232 13.30 12.52 -20.53
CA GLN A 232 14.28 12.20 -21.59
C GLN A 232 14.58 10.70 -21.68
N ARG A 233 14.68 10.02 -20.53
CA ARG A 233 14.89 8.55 -20.50
C ARG A 233 13.69 7.78 -21.04
N MET A 234 12.47 8.19 -20.68
CA MET A 234 11.24 7.63 -21.25
C MET A 234 11.22 7.83 -22.77
N ILE A 235 11.46 9.06 -23.25
CA ILE A 235 11.46 9.41 -24.67
C ILE A 235 12.45 8.52 -25.43
N ARG A 236 13.72 8.47 -24.99
CA ARG A 236 14.74 7.62 -25.64
C ARG A 236 14.33 6.15 -25.72
N LEU A 237 13.82 5.59 -24.63
CA LEU A 237 13.41 4.18 -24.61
C LEU A 237 12.16 3.96 -25.49
N MET A 238 11.20 4.88 -25.51
CA MET A 238 10.03 4.81 -26.39
C MET A 238 10.40 4.89 -27.86
N HIS A 239 11.30 5.81 -28.25
CA HIS A 239 11.86 5.88 -29.61
C HIS A 239 12.45 4.54 -30.03
N LYS A 240 13.27 3.93 -29.16
CA LYS A 240 13.84 2.60 -29.40
C LYS A 240 12.77 1.51 -29.53
N ILE A 241 11.73 1.54 -28.70
CA ILE A 241 10.60 0.60 -28.80
C ILE A 241 9.88 0.74 -30.14
N TYR A 242 9.62 1.96 -30.61
CA TYR A 242 8.99 2.18 -31.93
C TYR A 242 9.88 1.70 -33.08
N GLU A 243 11.18 1.97 -33.02
CA GLU A 243 12.15 1.46 -34.00
C GLU A 243 12.12 -0.08 -34.06
N ILE A 244 12.12 -0.74 -32.91
CA ILE A 244 12.06 -2.21 -32.81
C ILE A 244 10.74 -2.74 -33.37
N ARG A 245 9.60 -2.10 -33.04
CA ARG A 245 8.28 -2.48 -33.56
C ARG A 245 8.21 -2.36 -35.08
N GLN A 246 8.76 -1.27 -35.63
CA GLN A 246 8.83 -1.04 -37.07
C GLN A 246 9.71 -2.09 -37.75
N LYS A 247 10.91 -2.37 -37.19
CA LYS A 247 11.83 -3.38 -37.72
C LYS A 247 11.22 -4.79 -37.72
N LYS A 248 10.41 -5.13 -36.71
CA LYS A 248 9.78 -6.45 -36.54
C LYS A 248 8.34 -6.54 -37.08
N ASN A 249 7.80 -5.48 -37.70
CA ASN A 249 6.42 -5.39 -38.18
C ASN A 249 5.35 -5.77 -37.12
N LEU A 250 5.50 -5.27 -35.90
CA LEU A 250 4.61 -5.59 -34.77
C LEU A 250 3.57 -4.50 -34.53
N THR A 251 2.29 -4.83 -34.68
CA THR A 251 1.16 -3.92 -34.42
C THR A 251 0.80 -3.87 -32.94
N LYS A 252 0.28 -2.73 -32.47
CA LYS A 252 -0.29 -2.60 -31.13
C LYS A 252 -1.79 -2.90 -31.14
N THR A 253 -2.30 -3.42 -30.03
CA THR A 253 -3.74 -3.45 -29.77
C THR A 253 -4.17 -2.09 -29.24
N ILE A 254 -5.20 -1.49 -29.83
CA ILE A 254 -5.68 -0.16 -29.42
C ILE A 254 -6.42 -0.28 -28.09
N ALA A 255 -6.01 0.49 -27.08
CA ALA A 255 -6.77 0.64 -25.84
C ALA A 255 -8.02 1.51 -26.09
N GLN A 256 -9.12 1.22 -25.40
CA GLN A 256 -10.31 2.05 -25.51
C GLN A 256 -10.05 3.45 -24.95
N PRO A 257 -10.51 4.52 -25.63
CA PRO A 257 -10.33 5.88 -25.14
C PRO A 257 -11.15 6.11 -23.87
N ILE A 258 -10.51 6.67 -22.85
CA ILE A 258 -11.12 6.88 -21.53
C ILE A 258 -11.34 8.38 -21.32
N ALA A 259 -12.53 8.75 -20.84
CA ALA A 259 -12.91 10.15 -20.60
C ALA A 259 -11.95 10.87 -19.63
N ALA A 260 -11.44 10.15 -18.62
CA ALA A 260 -10.47 10.67 -17.66
C ALA A 260 -9.17 11.16 -18.33
N TYR A 261 -8.78 10.49 -19.41
CA TYR A 261 -7.61 10.83 -20.23
C TYR A 261 -7.93 11.83 -21.33
N ALA A 262 -9.02 12.60 -21.19
CA ALA A 262 -9.51 13.51 -22.22
C ALA A 262 -9.71 12.83 -23.58
N PHE A 263 -10.02 11.52 -23.57
CA PHE A 263 -10.17 10.68 -24.76
C PHE A 263 -8.93 10.59 -25.66
N TYR A 264 -7.73 10.89 -25.14
CA TYR A 264 -6.49 10.64 -25.85
C TYR A 264 -6.33 9.15 -26.19
N GLN A 265 -5.83 8.87 -27.39
CA GLN A 265 -5.51 7.53 -27.87
C GLN A 265 -4.00 7.28 -27.77
N GLU A 266 -3.62 6.03 -27.55
CA GLU A 266 -2.20 5.60 -27.55
C GLU A 266 -1.57 5.85 -28.92
N CYS A 267 -0.36 6.42 -28.93
CA CYS A 267 0.44 6.56 -30.14
C CYS A 267 0.77 5.18 -30.73
N GLN A 268 0.54 5.01 -32.03
CA GLN A 268 0.76 3.76 -32.75
C GLN A 268 2.12 3.74 -33.44
N ILE A 269 2.55 4.90 -33.94
CA ILE A 269 3.76 5.08 -34.74
C ILE A 269 4.67 6.16 -34.14
N ILE A 270 5.94 6.15 -34.58
CA ILE A 270 6.96 7.09 -34.08
C ILE A 270 6.61 8.54 -34.41
N GLU A 271 6.00 8.82 -35.56
CA GLU A 271 5.61 10.18 -35.96
C GLU A 271 4.54 10.77 -35.05
N GLU A 272 3.63 9.95 -34.52
CA GLU A 272 2.65 10.39 -33.52
C GLU A 272 3.30 10.67 -32.17
N PHE A 273 4.26 9.83 -31.77
CA PHE A 273 5.00 10.03 -30.52
C PHE A 273 5.87 11.29 -30.55
N ASN A 274 6.50 11.59 -31.69
CA ASN A 274 7.33 12.80 -31.88
C ASN A 274 6.53 14.10 -31.70
N LYS A 275 5.23 14.09 -32.01
CA LYS A 275 4.36 15.27 -31.79
C LYS A 275 4.15 15.58 -30.31
N ILE A 276 4.23 14.57 -29.45
CA ILE A 276 3.93 14.70 -28.01
C ILE A 276 5.17 14.75 -27.13
N GLU A 277 6.37 14.52 -27.66
CA GLU A 277 7.60 14.39 -26.86
C GLU A 277 8.00 15.67 -26.09
N HIS A 278 7.44 16.82 -26.46
CA HIS A 278 7.66 18.11 -25.80
C HIS A 278 6.58 18.45 -24.76
N ASP A 279 5.51 17.66 -24.68
CA ASP A 279 4.38 17.85 -23.75
C ASP A 279 4.43 16.81 -22.63
N ASN A 280 4.93 17.24 -21.47
CA ASN A 280 5.06 16.39 -20.29
C ASN A 280 3.71 15.84 -19.78
N GLU A 281 2.62 16.62 -19.90
CA GLU A 281 1.30 16.15 -19.46
C GLU A 281 0.77 15.09 -20.42
N ARG A 282 0.95 15.29 -21.73
CA ARG A 282 0.55 14.30 -22.74
C ARG A 282 1.39 13.03 -22.68
N LEU A 283 2.70 13.11 -22.46
CA LEU A 283 3.58 11.95 -22.23
C LEU A 283 3.17 11.18 -20.98
N TYR A 284 2.77 11.91 -19.93
CA TYR A 284 2.31 11.29 -18.72
C TYR A 284 1.00 10.52 -18.94
N ILE A 285 0.04 11.08 -19.68
CA ILE A 285 -1.18 10.38 -20.08
C ILE A 285 -0.86 9.18 -20.97
N GLU A 286 0.07 9.31 -21.92
CA GLU A 286 0.50 8.21 -22.79
C GLU A 286 0.97 7.01 -21.97
N ALA A 287 1.78 7.27 -20.95
CA ALA A 287 2.30 6.22 -20.08
C ALA A 287 1.24 5.55 -19.20
N LEU A 288 0.06 6.15 -19.01
CA LEU A 288 -1.05 5.50 -18.32
C LEU A 288 -1.83 4.61 -19.28
N ILE A 289 -2.11 5.11 -20.49
CA ILE A 289 -2.80 4.33 -21.52
C ILE A 289 -2.01 3.05 -21.81
N ILE A 290 -0.68 3.15 -21.95
CA ILE A 290 0.23 2.00 -22.11
C ILE A 290 0.13 1.04 -20.92
N ARG A 291 0.14 1.55 -19.68
CA ARG A 291 0.03 0.72 -18.48
C ARG A 291 -1.32 0.01 -18.41
N GLU A 292 -2.41 0.69 -18.71
CA GLU A 292 -3.74 0.07 -18.70
C GLU A 292 -3.82 -1.06 -19.71
N ARG A 293 -3.34 -0.83 -20.94
CA ARG A 293 -3.31 -1.86 -21.99
C ARG A 293 -2.57 -3.13 -21.54
N ILE A 294 -1.46 -2.98 -20.81
CA ILE A 294 -0.60 -4.11 -20.41
C ILE A 294 -1.06 -4.75 -19.10
N LEU A 295 -1.38 -3.95 -18.09
CA LEU A 295 -1.58 -4.41 -16.71
C LEU A 295 -3.04 -4.79 -16.38
N VAL A 296 -4.03 -4.21 -17.08
CA VAL A 296 -5.45 -4.55 -16.85
C VAL A 296 -5.74 -6.01 -17.21
N PRO A 297 -5.31 -6.56 -18.36
CA PRO A 297 -5.50 -7.98 -18.67
C PRO A 297 -4.82 -8.91 -17.67
N GLU A 298 -3.68 -8.50 -17.10
CA GLU A 298 -2.90 -9.26 -16.11
C GLU A 298 -3.46 -9.15 -14.69
N LYS A 299 -4.47 -8.29 -14.44
CA LYS A 299 -5.03 -7.97 -13.12
C LYS A 299 -3.96 -7.50 -12.13
N ASP A 300 -2.96 -6.77 -12.60
CA ASP A 300 -1.86 -6.28 -11.77
C ASP A 300 -2.28 -5.00 -11.00
N GLU A 301 -2.11 -5.03 -9.67
CA GLU A 301 -2.45 -3.93 -8.76
C GLU A 301 -1.47 -2.75 -8.86
N THR A 302 -0.31 -2.91 -9.51
CA THR A 302 0.71 -1.85 -9.62
C THR A 302 0.27 -0.64 -10.44
N LEU A 303 -0.72 -0.79 -11.31
CA LEU A 303 -1.36 0.31 -12.06
C LEU A 303 -2.16 1.25 -11.14
N PHE A 304 -2.62 0.78 -9.97
CA PHE A 304 -3.45 1.54 -9.06
C PHE A 304 -2.75 2.81 -8.55
N LYS A 305 -1.50 2.69 -8.09
CA LYS A 305 -0.77 3.80 -7.48
C LYS A 305 -0.59 5.00 -8.43
N PRO A 306 -0.17 4.82 -9.70
CA PRO A 306 -0.17 5.89 -10.70
C PRO A 306 -1.53 6.59 -10.88
N LEU A 307 -2.63 5.84 -10.99
CA LEU A 307 -3.98 6.42 -11.16
C LEU A 307 -4.38 7.32 -9.99
N LEU A 308 -4.02 6.92 -8.77
CA LEU A 308 -4.30 7.70 -7.58
C LEU A 308 -3.56 9.04 -7.55
N ILE A 309 -2.25 9.03 -7.86
CA ILE A 309 -1.41 10.23 -7.87
C ILE A 309 -1.99 11.32 -8.79
N ILE A 310 -2.58 10.89 -9.92
CA ILE A 310 -3.20 11.80 -10.88
C ILE A 310 -4.49 12.36 -10.33
N GLY A 311 -5.33 11.50 -9.75
CA GLY A 311 -6.54 11.96 -9.11
C GLY A 311 -6.24 13.05 -8.10
N ASP A 312 -5.21 12.85 -7.28
CA ASP A 312 -4.79 13.85 -6.30
C ASP A 312 -4.33 15.17 -6.96
N LYS A 313 -3.54 15.10 -8.04
CA LYS A 313 -3.13 16.29 -8.81
C LYS A 313 -4.35 16.98 -9.44
N LEU A 314 -5.32 16.24 -9.98
CA LEU A 314 -6.54 16.79 -10.58
C LEU A 314 -7.40 17.52 -9.53
N VAL A 315 -7.48 17.00 -8.31
CA VAL A 315 -8.18 17.67 -7.20
C VAL A 315 -7.47 18.95 -6.77
N GLU A 316 -6.13 18.95 -6.73
CA GLU A 316 -5.35 20.16 -6.46
C GLU A 316 -5.55 21.24 -7.53
N GLN A 317 -5.67 20.82 -8.79
CA GLN A 317 -5.94 21.70 -9.94
C GLN A 317 -7.43 22.05 -10.12
N GLU A 318 -8.30 21.65 -9.18
CA GLU A 318 -9.76 21.87 -9.22
C GLU A 318 -10.46 21.27 -10.46
N GLN A 319 -9.84 20.29 -11.10
CA GLN A 319 -10.40 19.53 -12.23
C GLN A 319 -11.28 18.37 -11.72
N PHE A 320 -12.30 18.69 -10.93
CA PHE A 320 -13.10 17.71 -10.19
C PHE A 320 -13.81 16.67 -11.07
N GLU A 321 -14.43 17.13 -12.17
CA GLU A 321 -15.15 16.25 -13.10
C GLU A 321 -14.24 15.19 -13.74
N ARG A 322 -13.01 15.57 -14.11
CA ARG A 322 -12.01 14.64 -14.65
C ARG A 322 -11.56 13.64 -13.57
N CYS A 323 -11.39 14.09 -12.33
CA CYS A 323 -11.03 13.22 -11.22
C CYS A 323 -12.13 12.19 -10.91
N ILE A 324 -13.40 12.60 -10.94
CA ILE A 324 -14.53 11.70 -10.75
C ILE A 324 -14.50 10.59 -11.80
N HIS A 325 -14.39 10.96 -13.08
CA HIS A 325 -14.30 9.98 -14.17
C HIS A 325 -13.09 9.04 -14.03
N LEU A 326 -11.93 9.55 -13.60
CA LEU A 326 -10.74 8.75 -13.38
C LEU A 326 -10.95 7.71 -12.28
N TRP A 327 -11.48 8.13 -11.14
CA TRP A 327 -11.68 7.24 -10.00
C TRP A 327 -12.87 6.30 -10.18
N GLU A 328 -13.91 6.69 -10.90
CA GLU A 328 -14.98 5.77 -11.34
C GLU A 328 -14.43 4.66 -12.24
N HIS A 329 -13.59 5.02 -13.23
CA HIS A 329 -12.92 4.05 -14.09
C HIS A 329 -11.98 3.13 -13.30
N THR A 330 -11.17 3.72 -12.41
CA THR A 330 -10.29 2.97 -11.50
C THR A 330 -11.11 2.01 -10.64
N PHE A 331 -12.26 2.44 -10.12
CA PHE A 331 -13.13 1.59 -9.33
C PHE A 331 -13.70 0.42 -10.15
N TYR A 332 -14.15 0.68 -11.38
CA TYR A 332 -14.65 -0.35 -12.29
C TYR A 332 -13.58 -1.40 -12.62
N LEU A 333 -12.35 -0.98 -12.93
CA LEU A 333 -11.24 -1.89 -13.21
C LEU A 333 -10.91 -2.80 -12.02
N TYR A 334 -11.11 -2.30 -10.80
CA TYR A 334 -10.66 -2.94 -9.57
C TYR A 334 -11.81 -3.33 -8.64
N GLN A 335 -12.96 -3.75 -9.18
CA GLN A 335 -14.17 -4.18 -8.44
C GLN A 335 -13.96 -5.24 -7.32
N ASN A 336 -12.75 -5.79 -7.15
CA ASN A 336 -12.34 -6.70 -6.06
C ASN A 336 -11.52 -6.04 -4.94
N MET A 337 -11.40 -4.71 -4.92
CA MET A 337 -10.63 -4.03 -3.89
C MET A 337 -11.29 -4.11 -2.52
N ASN A 338 -10.45 -4.20 -1.48
CA ASN A 338 -10.81 -3.76 -0.13
C ASN A 338 -11.09 -2.25 -0.18
N LEU A 339 -12.34 -1.92 -0.47
CA LEU A 339 -12.94 -0.59 -0.59
C LEU A 339 -12.50 0.39 0.51
N GLU A 340 -12.18 -0.09 1.70
CA GLU A 340 -11.77 0.69 2.86
C GLU A 340 -10.61 1.66 2.57
N THR A 341 -9.64 1.29 1.71
CA THR A 341 -8.47 2.12 1.41
C THR A 341 -8.71 3.20 0.34
N GLY A 342 -9.89 3.23 -0.28
CA GLY A 342 -10.26 4.21 -1.32
C GLY A 342 -11.28 5.27 -0.88
N LEU A 343 -12.11 4.96 0.12
CA LEU A 343 -13.25 5.81 0.53
C LEU A 343 -12.84 7.21 0.98
N HIS A 344 -11.77 7.32 1.75
CA HIS A 344 -11.28 8.59 2.27
C HIS A 344 -10.90 9.58 1.15
N ARG A 345 -10.53 9.08 -0.04
CA ARG A 345 -10.21 9.93 -1.19
C ARG A 345 -11.45 10.57 -1.79
N PHE A 346 -12.55 9.82 -1.93
CA PHE A 346 -13.83 10.40 -2.36
C PHE A 346 -14.36 11.40 -1.33
N VAL A 347 -14.22 11.12 -0.03
CA VAL A 347 -14.54 12.09 1.02
C VAL A 347 -13.73 13.37 0.83
N TRP A 348 -12.41 13.27 0.62
CA TRP A 348 -11.55 14.42 0.38
C TRP A 348 -11.94 15.20 -0.89
N LEU A 349 -12.17 14.52 -2.02
CA LEU A 349 -12.63 15.11 -3.27
C LEU A 349 -13.91 15.92 -3.06
N PHE A 350 -14.95 15.32 -2.46
CA PHE A 350 -16.21 16.01 -2.22
C PHE A 350 -16.06 17.17 -1.23
N CYS A 351 -15.25 17.04 -0.19
CA CYS A 351 -14.93 18.14 0.72
C CYS A 351 -14.24 19.29 -0.03
N ARG A 352 -13.28 19.01 -0.92
CA ARG A 352 -12.63 20.03 -1.76
C ARG A 352 -13.63 20.69 -2.71
N MET A 353 -14.50 19.92 -3.36
CA MET A 353 -15.59 20.46 -4.19
C MET A 353 -16.52 21.38 -3.40
N LEU A 354 -16.89 21.01 -2.17
CA LEU A 354 -17.69 21.86 -1.29
C LEU A 354 -16.94 23.15 -0.92
N SER A 355 -15.65 23.05 -0.58
CA SER A 355 -14.82 24.22 -0.23
C SER A 355 -14.62 25.19 -1.41
N ALA A 356 -14.53 24.67 -2.64
CA ALA A 356 -14.44 25.44 -3.87
C ALA A 356 -15.83 25.87 -4.41
N ASN A 357 -16.90 25.57 -3.69
CA ASN A 357 -18.29 25.80 -4.10
C ASN A 357 -18.67 25.18 -5.47
N ALA A 358 -18.00 24.09 -5.86
CA ALA A 358 -18.26 23.35 -7.09
C ALA A 358 -19.56 22.55 -7.00
N TYR A 359 -20.26 22.38 -8.12
CA TYR A 359 -21.48 21.57 -8.19
C TYR A 359 -21.14 20.08 -8.02
N ILE A 360 -21.85 19.39 -7.12
CA ILE A 360 -21.73 17.94 -6.93
C ILE A 360 -23.04 17.35 -7.46
N SER A 361 -22.96 16.54 -8.51
CA SER A 361 -24.12 15.85 -9.07
C SER A 361 -24.70 14.87 -8.04
N PRO A 362 -25.97 15.04 -7.63
CA PRO A 362 -26.64 14.12 -6.69
C PRO A 362 -26.68 12.68 -7.21
N GLN A 363 -26.84 12.51 -8.52
CA GLN A 363 -26.86 11.19 -9.16
C GLN A 363 -25.51 10.48 -8.99
N ARG A 364 -24.41 11.15 -9.34
CA ARG A 364 -23.05 10.57 -9.22
C ARG A 364 -22.66 10.35 -7.76
N PHE A 365 -22.99 11.30 -6.89
CA PHE A 365 -22.77 11.14 -5.45
C PHE A 365 -23.43 9.87 -4.92
N VAL A 366 -24.73 9.67 -5.21
CA VAL A 366 -25.46 8.46 -4.78
C VAL A 366 -24.91 7.20 -5.43
N GLN A 367 -24.50 7.25 -6.71
CA GLN A 367 -23.88 6.11 -7.38
C GLN A 367 -22.58 5.68 -6.69
N ILE A 368 -21.69 6.62 -6.39
CA ILE A 368 -20.46 6.36 -5.64
C ILE A 368 -20.80 5.79 -4.27
N CYS A 369 -21.75 6.40 -3.54
CA CYS A 369 -22.19 5.87 -2.25
C CYS A 369 -22.77 4.45 -2.33
N ARG A 370 -23.48 4.08 -3.40
CA ARG A 370 -24.01 2.72 -3.56
C ARG A 370 -22.90 1.72 -3.83
N LEU A 371 -21.99 2.05 -4.74
CA LEU A 371 -20.81 1.24 -5.03
C LEU A 371 -19.94 1.01 -3.80
N THR A 372 -19.94 1.96 -2.86
CA THR A 372 -19.14 1.87 -1.64
C THR A 372 -19.84 1.20 -0.48
N PHE A 373 -21.16 1.37 -0.37
CA PHE A 373 -21.94 0.93 0.79
C PHE A 373 -22.87 -0.27 0.53
N GLU A 374 -22.80 -0.89 -0.66
CA GLU A 374 -23.50 -2.13 -0.97
C GLU A 374 -23.09 -3.28 -0.01
N PRO A 375 -23.98 -4.22 0.30
CA PRO A 375 -23.72 -5.29 1.26
C PRO A 375 -22.68 -6.27 0.70
N SER A 376 -21.41 -6.07 1.02
CA SER A 376 -20.40 -7.11 0.87
C SER A 376 -20.65 -8.22 1.90
N GLN A 377 -20.36 -9.48 1.55
CA GLN A 377 -20.53 -10.64 2.45
C GLN A 377 -19.60 -10.61 3.68
N GLN A 378 -18.73 -9.61 3.81
CA GLN A 378 -17.77 -9.49 4.90
C GLN A 378 -18.30 -8.54 5.99
N LYS A 379 -18.06 -8.90 7.26
CA LYS A 379 -18.40 -8.02 8.40
C LYS A 379 -17.68 -6.67 8.23
N PRO A 380 -18.40 -5.54 8.26
CA PRO A 380 -17.78 -4.23 8.10
C PRO A 380 -16.84 -3.94 9.28
N LYS A 381 -15.63 -3.46 9.02
CA LYS A 381 -14.74 -2.95 10.07
C LYS A 381 -15.25 -1.60 10.59
N ASP A 382 -14.76 -1.16 11.75
CA ASP A 382 -15.23 0.08 12.39
C ASP A 382 -15.02 1.34 11.53
N ASP A 383 -13.96 1.38 10.74
CA ASP A 383 -13.65 2.50 9.85
C ASP A 383 -14.68 2.68 8.74
N TYR A 384 -15.38 1.61 8.36
CA TYR A 384 -16.45 1.65 7.37
C TYR A 384 -17.62 2.54 7.83
N ILE A 385 -18.03 2.39 9.09
CA ILE A 385 -19.18 3.14 9.65
C ILE A 385 -18.80 4.60 9.85
N LYS A 386 -17.56 4.86 10.29
CA LYS A 386 -17.03 6.23 10.41
C LYS A 386 -16.98 6.94 9.06
N ASN A 387 -16.51 6.25 8.01
CA ASN A 387 -16.51 6.81 6.65
C ASN A 387 -17.93 7.12 6.16
N ALA A 388 -18.91 6.27 6.47
CA ALA A 388 -20.30 6.51 6.10
C ALA A 388 -20.87 7.79 6.73
N LEU A 389 -20.46 8.14 7.96
CA LEU A 389 -20.82 9.42 8.57
C LEU A 389 -20.30 10.62 7.78
N CYS A 390 -19.09 10.53 7.21
CA CYS A 390 -18.55 11.57 6.36
C CYS A 390 -19.41 11.78 5.11
N PHE A 391 -19.86 10.69 4.48
CA PHE A 391 -20.79 10.77 3.34
C PHE A 391 -22.16 11.33 3.72
N LEU A 392 -22.71 10.98 4.89
CA LEU A 392 -23.94 11.60 5.40
C LEU A 392 -23.79 13.10 5.61
N ALA A 393 -22.66 13.54 6.18
CA ALA A 393 -22.36 14.96 6.35
C ALA A 393 -22.31 15.70 5.01
N ILE A 394 -21.63 15.12 4.02
CA ILE A 394 -21.55 15.66 2.64
C ILE A 394 -22.95 15.71 2.02
N ALA A 395 -23.77 14.67 2.17
CA ALA A 395 -25.13 14.61 1.64
C ALA A 395 -26.01 15.76 2.18
N ILE A 396 -25.89 16.08 3.47
CA ILE A 396 -26.61 17.21 4.08
C ILE A 396 -26.13 18.54 3.48
N LYS A 397 -24.83 18.73 3.31
CA LYS A 397 -24.29 19.93 2.66
C LYS A 397 -24.71 20.07 1.21
N ILE A 398 -24.89 18.96 0.49
CA ILE A 398 -25.51 18.98 -0.83
C ILE A 398 -26.96 19.46 -0.70
N LEU A 399 -27.77 18.85 0.18
CA LEU A 399 -29.19 19.19 0.38
C LEU A 399 -29.46 20.64 0.81
N GLU A 400 -28.53 21.29 1.51
CA GLU A 400 -28.60 22.71 1.89
C GLU A 400 -28.60 23.64 0.66
N ARG A 401 -28.15 23.17 -0.51
CA ARG A 401 -28.07 24.02 -1.72
C ARG A 401 -29.47 24.34 -2.26
N PRO A 402 -29.75 25.62 -2.57
CA PRO A 402 -31.07 26.04 -3.05
C PRO A 402 -31.35 25.60 -4.49
N THR A 403 -30.32 25.30 -5.29
CA THR A 403 -30.41 24.98 -6.72
C THR A 403 -30.88 23.56 -7.04
N LEU A 404 -31.09 22.71 -6.04
CA LEU A 404 -31.48 21.31 -6.22
C LEU A 404 -32.95 21.13 -6.63
N THR A 405 -33.16 20.32 -7.66
CA THR A 405 -34.50 19.90 -8.09
C THR A 405 -35.15 18.95 -7.07
N LYS A 406 -36.48 18.83 -7.12
CA LYS A 406 -37.24 17.92 -6.25
C LYS A 406 -36.80 16.46 -6.43
N THR A 407 -36.54 16.05 -7.67
CA THR A 407 -36.09 14.69 -8.03
C THR A 407 -34.71 14.38 -7.47
N GLU A 408 -33.78 15.33 -7.53
CA GLU A 408 -32.44 15.16 -6.96
C GLU A 408 -32.45 15.04 -5.44
N ARG A 409 -33.26 15.87 -4.76
CA ARG A 409 -33.46 15.75 -3.31
C ARG A 409 -34.01 14.38 -2.94
N GLN A 410 -34.99 13.89 -3.70
CA GLN A 410 -35.59 12.57 -3.47
C GLN A 410 -34.57 11.44 -3.61
N LEU A 411 -33.64 11.51 -4.57
CA LEU A 411 -32.57 10.52 -4.73
C LEU A 411 -31.66 10.44 -3.50
N ILE A 412 -31.24 11.59 -2.96
CA ILE A 412 -30.40 11.63 -1.76
C ILE A 412 -31.16 11.08 -0.56
N TYR A 413 -32.42 11.51 -0.35
CA TYR A 413 -33.23 10.99 0.75
C TYR A 413 -33.49 9.48 0.64
N GLN A 414 -33.71 8.96 -0.57
CA GLN A 414 -33.83 7.51 -0.79
C GLN A 414 -32.56 6.77 -0.38
N TRP A 415 -31.38 7.25 -0.80
CA TRP A 415 -30.12 6.65 -0.38
C TRP A 415 -29.93 6.68 1.13
N ILE A 416 -30.20 7.82 1.79
CA ILE A 416 -30.11 7.93 3.24
C ILE A 416 -31.05 6.92 3.92
N ASN A 417 -32.29 6.79 3.43
CA ASN A 417 -33.26 5.82 3.95
C ASN A 417 -32.75 4.38 3.83
N ASP A 418 -32.25 4.01 2.64
CA ASP A 418 -31.73 2.67 2.37
C ASP A 418 -30.49 2.36 3.21
N PHE A 419 -29.64 3.36 3.44
CA PHE A 419 -28.47 3.25 4.32
C PHE A 419 -28.89 3.08 5.79
N SER A 420 -29.80 3.93 6.30
CA SER A 420 -30.28 3.87 7.69
C SER A 420 -31.01 2.56 8.01
N ARG A 421 -31.71 1.97 7.03
CA ARG A 421 -32.39 0.66 7.17
C ARG A 421 -31.46 -0.48 7.53
N GLN A 422 -30.18 -0.39 7.18
CA GLN A 422 -29.21 -1.47 7.41
C GLN A 422 -28.79 -1.62 8.87
N LYS A 423 -29.12 -0.65 9.75
CA LYS A 423 -28.87 -0.68 11.21
C LYS A 423 -27.45 -1.15 11.59
N ARG A 424 -26.43 -0.72 10.84
CA ARG A 424 -25.05 -1.16 11.06
C ARG A 424 -24.51 -0.59 12.37
N THR A 425 -23.74 -1.41 13.08
CA THR A 425 -23.08 -1.06 14.34
C THR A 425 -21.59 -1.39 14.29
N THR A 426 -20.77 -0.65 15.02
CA THR A 426 -19.33 -0.94 15.16
C THR A 426 -19.11 -2.25 15.93
N SER A 427 -17.88 -2.73 15.97
CA SER A 427 -17.42 -3.85 16.80
C SER A 427 -17.72 -3.64 18.29
N HIS A 428 -17.79 -2.38 18.73
CA HIS A 428 -18.19 -1.96 20.07
C HIS A 428 -19.71 -1.78 20.24
N GLY A 429 -20.51 -2.02 19.21
CA GLY A 429 -21.96 -1.87 19.24
C GLY A 429 -22.44 -0.42 19.10
N GLN A 430 -21.57 0.52 18.72
CA GLN A 430 -21.97 1.92 18.52
C GLN A 430 -22.82 2.04 17.26
N THR A 431 -23.99 2.68 17.39
CA THR A 431 -24.84 3.05 16.25
C THR A 431 -24.32 4.34 15.59
N LEU A 432 -24.83 4.66 14.38
CA LEU A 432 -24.55 5.95 13.73
C LEU A 432 -24.84 7.14 14.66
N LEU A 433 -25.89 7.05 15.47
CA LEU A 433 -26.26 8.12 16.41
C LEU A 433 -25.20 8.33 17.49
N HIS A 434 -24.60 7.26 18.03
CA HIS A 434 -23.51 7.36 19.01
C HIS A 434 -22.31 8.11 18.41
N LEU A 435 -21.91 7.74 17.20
CA LEU A 435 -20.76 8.33 16.53
C LEU A 435 -21.01 9.78 16.10
N CYS A 436 -22.23 10.15 15.69
CA CYS A 436 -22.58 11.52 15.32
C CYS A 436 -22.47 12.52 16.48
N VAL A 437 -22.67 12.05 17.70
CA VAL A 437 -22.70 12.90 18.91
C VAL A 437 -21.43 12.81 19.73
N ASP A 438 -20.48 11.95 19.36
CA ASP A 438 -19.18 11.84 20.02
C ASP A 438 -18.18 12.85 19.44
N GLU A 439 -17.59 13.67 20.31
CA GLU A 439 -16.51 14.59 19.96
C GLU A 439 -15.23 13.85 19.55
N GLN A 440 -15.03 12.65 20.10
CA GLN A 440 -13.87 11.81 19.83
C GLN A 440 -14.00 10.97 18.55
N THR A 441 -15.08 11.13 17.78
CA THR A 441 -15.25 10.49 16.48
C THR A 441 -14.16 10.98 15.52
N TYR A 442 -13.03 10.27 15.54
CA TYR A 442 -11.92 10.46 14.63
C TYR A 442 -12.28 9.80 13.30
N TYR A 443 -12.29 10.58 12.23
CA TYR A 443 -12.27 10.08 10.87
C TYR A 443 -10.82 9.99 10.41
N ASP A 444 -10.39 8.81 9.95
CA ASP A 444 -9.03 8.59 9.47
C ASP A 444 -8.79 9.35 8.17
N ILE A 445 -8.20 10.53 8.32
CA ILE A 445 -7.63 11.27 7.20
C ILE A 445 -6.17 11.55 7.52
N ASN A 446 -5.39 10.47 7.60
CA ASN A 446 -3.95 10.52 7.54
C ASN A 446 -3.40 11.16 6.24
N TYR A 447 -4.25 11.37 5.22
CA TYR A 447 -3.82 11.90 3.93
C TYR A 447 -3.63 13.43 3.94
N ARG A 448 -4.64 14.24 4.32
CA ARG A 448 -4.60 15.72 4.34
C ARG A 448 -5.64 16.35 5.29
N PRO A 449 -5.37 16.38 6.61
CA PRO A 449 -6.39 16.73 7.61
C PRO A 449 -6.81 18.22 7.60
N HIS A 450 -5.98 19.14 7.09
CA HIS A 450 -6.25 20.58 7.17
C HIS A 450 -7.42 21.04 6.29
N ASP A 451 -7.60 20.45 5.11
CA ASP A 451 -8.65 20.85 4.15
C ASP A 451 -10.05 20.35 4.54
N ILE A 452 -10.12 19.32 5.39
CA ILE A 452 -11.35 18.54 5.61
C ILE A 452 -11.97 18.84 7.00
N LYS A 453 -11.13 19.20 7.97
CA LYS A 453 -11.52 19.61 9.32
C LYS A 453 -12.64 20.65 9.43
N PRO A 454 -12.77 21.67 8.56
CA PRO A 454 -13.86 22.63 8.69
C PRO A 454 -15.23 22.06 8.30
N ILE A 455 -15.29 21.05 7.42
CA ILE A 455 -16.53 20.50 6.86
C ILE A 455 -17.07 19.37 7.72
N LEU A 456 -16.19 18.51 8.24
CA LEU A 456 -16.52 17.35 9.05
C LEU A 456 -16.19 17.62 10.52
N LYS A 457 -17.07 18.34 11.21
CA LYS A 457 -17.00 18.53 12.67
C LYS A 457 -18.02 17.65 13.38
N PHE A 458 -17.58 17.04 14.49
CA PHE A 458 -18.41 16.30 15.43
C PHE A 458 -18.26 16.91 16.83
N PRO A 459 -19.32 16.96 17.65
CA PRO A 459 -20.68 16.46 17.38
C PRO A 459 -21.40 17.23 16.27
N ASN A 460 -22.18 16.54 15.42
CA ASN A 460 -22.83 17.13 14.25
C ASN A 460 -24.35 17.23 14.43
N LEU A 461 -24.83 18.44 14.73
CA LEU A 461 -26.26 18.71 14.97
C LEU A 461 -27.13 18.38 13.76
N ALA A 462 -26.69 18.71 12.54
CA ALA A 462 -27.50 18.54 11.34
C ALA A 462 -27.72 17.05 11.01
N ILE A 463 -26.68 16.22 11.14
CA ILE A 463 -26.81 14.76 10.98
C ILE A 463 -27.69 14.20 12.09
N THR A 464 -27.47 14.62 13.34
CA THR A 464 -28.28 14.16 14.48
C THR A 464 -29.76 14.47 14.26
N GLN A 465 -30.08 15.70 13.82
CA GLN A 465 -31.45 16.11 13.51
C GLN A 465 -32.03 15.25 12.41
N LEU A 466 -31.33 15.08 11.29
CA LEU A 466 -31.80 14.27 10.17
C LEU A 466 -32.11 12.83 10.60
N LEU A 467 -31.21 12.18 11.33
CA LEU A 467 -31.38 10.81 11.80
C LEU A 467 -32.59 10.68 12.73
N VAL A 468 -32.73 11.62 13.66
CA VAL A 468 -33.72 11.54 14.73
C VAL A 468 -35.11 12.05 14.32
N THR A 469 -35.21 13.04 13.42
CA THR A 469 -36.52 13.59 13.01
C THR A 469 -37.10 12.91 11.78
N HIS A 470 -36.26 12.54 10.81
CA HIS A 470 -36.73 12.00 9.53
C HIS A 470 -36.62 10.47 9.43
N TYR A 471 -35.74 9.84 10.22
CA TYR A 471 -35.47 8.40 10.14
C TYR A 471 -35.61 7.67 11.49
N ASN A 472 -36.40 8.23 12.42
CA ASN A 472 -36.69 7.63 13.74
C ASN A 472 -37.21 6.18 13.69
N GLN A 473 -37.88 5.79 12.60
CA GLN A 473 -38.37 4.42 12.42
C GLN A 473 -37.25 3.37 12.35
N TRP A 474 -36.05 3.78 11.92
CA TRP A 474 -34.90 2.89 11.73
C TRP A 474 -33.84 3.06 12.82
N ILE A 475 -33.92 4.11 13.61
CA ILE A 475 -32.89 4.51 14.57
C ILE A 475 -33.48 4.51 15.97
N ASP A 476 -33.00 3.58 16.79
CA ASP A 476 -33.30 3.58 18.21
C ASP A 476 -32.47 4.66 18.91
N ILE A 477 -33.14 5.73 19.35
CA ILE A 477 -32.56 6.87 20.06
C ILE A 477 -31.94 6.44 21.40
N ASN A 478 -32.46 5.36 21.99
CA ASN A 478 -32.03 4.82 23.28
C ASN A 478 -31.20 3.54 23.12
N ALA A 479 -30.70 3.27 21.92
CA ALA A 479 -29.74 2.19 21.70
C ALA A 479 -28.54 2.37 22.63
N VAL A 480 -28.00 1.24 23.08
CA VAL A 480 -26.95 1.17 24.08
C VAL A 480 -25.68 0.58 23.44
N GLU A 481 -24.55 1.25 23.61
CA GLU A 481 -23.25 0.71 23.22
C GLU A 481 -22.92 -0.56 24.02
N ALA A 482 -22.46 -1.61 23.34
CA ALA A 482 -22.27 -2.94 23.94
C ALA A 482 -21.15 -2.98 24.99
N THR A 483 -20.14 -2.11 24.89
CA THR A 483 -18.97 -2.09 25.79
C THR A 483 -19.23 -1.32 27.07
N SER A 484 -19.83 -0.13 26.96
CA SER A 484 -19.94 0.83 28.07
C SER A 484 -21.34 0.93 28.65
N GLY A 485 -22.37 0.47 27.93
CA GLY A 485 -23.76 0.73 28.30
C GLY A 485 -24.21 2.18 28.04
N ASN A 486 -23.38 3.01 27.39
CA ASN A 486 -23.74 4.39 27.12
C ASN A 486 -24.73 4.47 25.97
N THR A 487 -25.78 5.28 26.16
CA THR A 487 -26.62 5.75 25.05
C THR A 487 -25.98 6.96 24.36
N ALA A 488 -26.49 7.35 23.19
CA ALA A 488 -26.06 8.59 22.52
C ALA A 488 -26.18 9.82 23.44
N LEU A 489 -27.18 9.86 24.34
CA LEU A 489 -27.33 10.94 25.31
C LEU A 489 -26.14 10.96 26.30
N HIS A 490 -25.73 9.82 26.83
CA HIS A 490 -24.57 9.71 27.73
C HIS A 490 -23.28 10.27 27.08
N ILE A 491 -23.04 9.90 25.81
CA ILE A 491 -21.88 10.38 25.05
C ILE A 491 -21.97 11.89 24.85
N SER A 492 -23.10 12.41 24.37
CA SER A 492 -23.27 13.84 24.11
C SER A 492 -23.10 14.72 25.37
N CYS A 493 -23.47 14.20 26.55
CA CYS A 493 -23.31 14.91 27.82
C CYS A 493 -21.85 14.98 28.29
N LYS A 494 -21.00 14.03 27.89
CA LYS A 494 -19.57 14.03 28.20
C LYS A 494 -18.81 15.16 27.49
N ASN A 495 -19.27 15.60 26.32
CA ASN A 495 -18.54 16.55 25.48
C ASN A 495 -18.51 17.97 26.08
N SER A 496 -17.36 18.63 25.93
CA SER A 496 -17.10 19.96 26.51
C SER A 496 -17.52 21.14 25.63
N ILE A 497 -17.85 20.86 24.36
CA ILE A 497 -18.12 21.87 23.32
C ILE A 497 -19.55 22.42 23.43
N ILE A 498 -19.76 23.73 23.22
CA ILE A 498 -21.06 24.43 23.23
C ILE A 498 -22.10 23.78 22.28
N ASP A 499 -21.68 23.29 21.12
CA ASP A 499 -22.53 22.60 20.13
C ASP A 499 -23.20 21.32 20.68
N SER A 500 -22.64 20.73 21.75
CA SER A 500 -23.24 19.56 22.41
C SER A 500 -24.58 19.89 23.10
N LEU A 501 -24.79 21.14 23.53
CA LEU A 501 -26.05 21.53 24.18
C LEU A 501 -27.25 21.42 23.24
N ALA A 502 -27.10 21.86 21.99
CA ALA A 502 -28.13 21.76 20.97
C ALA A 502 -28.44 20.30 20.63
N VAL A 503 -27.41 19.46 20.56
CA VAL A 503 -27.53 18.01 20.34
C VAL A 503 -28.26 17.34 21.50
N VAL A 504 -27.88 17.62 22.75
CA VAL A 504 -28.55 17.10 23.95
C VAL A 504 -30.02 17.51 23.97
N GLN A 505 -30.31 18.79 23.68
CA GLN A 505 -31.68 19.31 23.65
C GLN A 505 -32.54 18.59 22.61
N LEU A 506 -31.98 18.36 21.43
CA LEU A 506 -32.62 17.64 20.33
C LEU A 506 -32.90 16.17 20.70
N LEU A 507 -31.93 15.47 21.29
CA LEU A 507 -32.09 14.09 21.74
C LEU A 507 -33.21 13.96 22.77
N ILE A 508 -33.22 14.83 23.79
CA ILE A 508 -34.26 14.83 24.83
C ILE A 508 -35.65 15.09 24.23
N ASN A 509 -35.76 16.11 23.36
CA ASN A 509 -37.04 16.44 22.72
C ASN A 509 -37.55 15.32 21.81
N SER A 510 -36.66 14.45 21.36
CA SER A 510 -36.98 13.34 20.49
C SER A 510 -37.19 12.01 21.24
N GLY A 511 -37.16 12.02 22.57
CA GLY A 511 -37.48 10.86 23.41
C GLY A 511 -36.28 10.11 23.98
N ALA A 512 -35.10 10.73 24.08
CA ALA A 512 -33.97 10.13 24.78
C ALA A 512 -34.22 10.07 26.30
N HIS A 513 -33.97 8.90 26.90
CA HIS A 513 -34.14 8.66 28.33
C HIS A 513 -33.00 9.29 29.15
N ILE A 514 -33.37 10.17 30.08
CA ILE A 514 -32.43 10.85 30.99
C ILE A 514 -32.10 9.97 32.21
N ASP A 515 -32.88 8.93 32.45
CA ASP A 515 -32.81 8.03 33.60
C ASP A 515 -32.16 6.67 33.30
N CYS A 516 -31.73 6.44 32.05
CA CYS A 516 -30.96 5.24 31.71
C CYS A 516 -29.62 5.22 32.46
N MET A 517 -29.27 4.07 33.03
CA MET A 517 -27.96 3.84 33.64
C MET A 517 -27.08 3.03 32.69
N ASN A 518 -25.82 3.41 32.58
CA ASN A 518 -24.82 2.63 31.87
C ASN A 518 -24.28 1.47 32.74
N VAL A 519 -23.31 0.70 32.23
CA VAL A 519 -22.69 -0.44 32.95
C VAL A 519 -21.98 -0.01 34.25
N HIS A 520 -21.73 1.29 34.43
CA HIS A 520 -21.11 1.86 35.63
C HIS A 520 -22.11 2.51 36.59
N ASP A 521 -23.41 2.22 36.45
CA ASP A 521 -24.49 2.79 37.27
C ASP A 521 -24.56 4.33 37.24
N ARG A 522 -24.10 4.94 36.13
CA ARG A 522 -24.14 6.41 35.93
C ARG A 522 -25.20 6.78 34.93
N THR A 523 -25.95 7.84 35.25
CA THR A 523 -26.92 8.47 34.33
C THR A 523 -26.23 9.50 33.43
N PRO A 524 -26.87 9.98 32.35
CA PRO A 524 -26.36 11.10 31.55
C PRO A 524 -26.10 12.36 32.38
N PHE A 525 -26.86 12.57 33.46
CA PHE A 525 -26.65 13.68 34.38
C PHE A 525 -25.35 13.54 35.17
N ASP A 526 -25.00 12.33 35.60
CA ASP A 526 -23.78 12.06 36.36
C ASP A 526 -22.52 12.18 35.49
N ILE A 527 -22.64 11.90 34.19
CA ILE A 527 -21.55 12.04 33.22
C ILE A 527 -21.39 13.48 32.75
N ALA A 528 -22.45 14.31 32.77
CA ALA A 528 -22.42 15.65 32.23
C ALA A 528 -21.27 16.49 32.82
N GLU A 529 -20.33 16.94 31.99
CA GLU A 529 -19.18 17.75 32.44
C GLU A 529 -19.50 19.25 32.40
N ALA A 530 -20.24 19.70 31.38
CA ALA A 530 -20.55 21.12 31.18
C ALA A 530 -21.76 21.59 32.03
N ASN A 531 -21.60 22.74 32.71
CA ASN A 531 -22.65 23.34 33.55
C ASN A 531 -23.99 23.60 32.83
N PRO A 532 -24.03 24.08 31.57
CA PRO A 532 -25.30 24.30 30.83
C PRO A 532 -26.09 23.01 30.56
N ILE A 533 -25.39 21.89 30.36
CA ILE A 533 -26.01 20.58 30.13
C ILE A 533 -26.62 20.08 31.44
N ARG A 534 -25.91 20.24 32.57
CA ARG A 534 -26.43 19.89 33.90
C ARG A 534 -27.68 20.67 34.26
N THR A 535 -27.73 21.98 34.00
CA THR A 535 -28.93 22.77 34.25
C THR A 535 -30.08 22.34 33.36
N LEU A 536 -29.83 22.06 32.08
CA LEU A 536 -30.86 21.56 31.17
C LEU A 536 -31.46 20.22 31.64
N LEU A 537 -30.61 19.25 32.00
CA LEU A 537 -31.03 17.94 32.49
C LEU A 537 -31.83 18.06 33.80
N LYS A 538 -31.42 18.94 34.73
CA LYS A 538 -32.18 19.23 35.96
C LYS A 538 -33.58 19.79 35.67
N ILE A 539 -33.70 20.72 34.73
CA ILE A 539 -35.00 21.32 34.36
C ILE A 539 -35.91 20.27 33.73
N LYS A 540 -35.36 19.41 32.86
CA LYS A 540 -36.13 18.38 32.12
C LYS A 540 -36.41 17.12 32.94
N GLN A 541 -35.69 16.84 34.03
CA GLN A 541 -35.99 15.75 34.97
C GLN A 541 -37.35 15.94 35.69
N LEU A 542 -37.84 17.16 35.82
CA LEU A 542 -39.09 17.48 36.53
C LEU A 542 -40.36 16.97 35.82
N PRO A 543 -40.55 17.11 34.49
CA PRO A 543 -41.73 16.61 33.77
C PRO A 543 -41.70 15.11 33.35
N LEU A 544 -40.53 14.44 33.37
CA LEU A 544 -40.37 13.06 32.84
C LEU A 544 -40.80 11.95 33.81
N ARG A 545 -41.11 12.27 35.08
CA ARG A 545 -41.48 11.27 36.09
C ARG A 545 -42.68 10.42 35.66
N LEU A 546 -43.70 10.99 35.01
CA LEU A 546 -44.93 10.26 34.71
C LEU A 546 -44.78 9.22 33.59
N LYS A 547 -44.12 9.55 32.47
CA LYS A 547 -43.96 8.66 31.31
C LYS A 547 -43.11 7.43 31.63
N CYS A 548 -41.98 7.63 32.32
CA CYS A 548 -41.11 6.53 32.74
C CYS A 548 -41.75 5.67 33.83
N LEU A 549 -42.50 6.27 34.78
CA LEU A 549 -43.28 5.52 35.77
C LEU A 549 -44.37 4.65 35.12
N CYS A 550 -45.10 5.18 34.13
CA CYS A 550 -46.11 4.44 33.39
C CYS A 550 -45.50 3.29 32.56
N ALA A 551 -44.42 3.54 31.83
CA ALA A 551 -43.73 2.51 31.04
C ALA A 551 -43.15 1.39 31.94
N ARG A 552 -42.54 1.76 33.06
CA ARG A 552 -42.00 0.81 34.05
C ARG A 552 -43.12 -0.03 34.67
N ARG A 553 -44.29 0.56 34.93
CA ARG A 553 -45.45 -0.21 35.42
C ARG A 553 -46.13 -1.09 34.38
N ILE A 554 -46.11 -0.71 33.11
CA ILE A 554 -46.58 -1.54 32.01
C ILE A 554 -45.71 -2.80 31.89
N LEU A 555 -44.39 -2.65 31.98
CA LEU A 555 -43.42 -3.75 32.00
C LEU A 555 -43.55 -4.64 33.24
N ASP A 556 -43.61 -4.06 34.43
CA ASP A 556 -43.78 -4.80 35.70
C ASP A 556 -45.11 -5.56 35.78
N LYS A 557 -46.14 -5.13 35.04
CA LYS A 557 -47.48 -5.74 35.05
C LYS A 557 -47.85 -6.47 33.75
N GLN A 558 -46.92 -6.60 32.81
CA GLN A 558 -47.12 -7.24 31.50
C GLN A 558 -48.41 -6.77 30.78
N LEU A 559 -48.70 -5.47 30.85
CA LEU A 559 -49.87 -4.91 30.18
C LEU A 559 -49.63 -4.87 28.65
N PRO A 560 -50.63 -5.23 27.82
CA PRO A 560 -50.49 -5.14 26.37
C PRO A 560 -50.28 -3.66 25.98
N TYR A 561 -49.16 -3.38 25.32
CA TYR A 561 -48.77 -2.03 24.90
C TYR A 561 -48.46 -2.02 23.40
N GLU A 562 -49.32 -1.36 22.64
CA GLU A 562 -49.07 -1.03 21.25
C GLU A 562 -48.18 0.21 21.25
N LEU A 563 -46.98 0.13 20.69
CA LEU A 563 -45.89 1.13 20.68
C LEU A 563 -46.25 2.48 20.00
N ILE A 564 -47.36 3.10 20.38
CA ILE A 564 -47.93 4.31 19.81
C ILE A 564 -47.78 5.42 20.85
N TRP A 565 -46.96 6.42 20.53
CA TRP A 565 -46.69 7.55 21.42
C TRP A 565 -47.66 8.71 21.15
N PRO A 566 -48.30 9.29 22.18
CA PRO A 566 -49.10 10.51 22.02
C PRO A 566 -48.19 11.70 21.64
N LYS A 567 -48.68 12.54 20.71
CA LYS A 567 -47.98 13.76 20.27
C LYS A 567 -47.91 14.86 21.35
N GLU A 568 -48.80 14.83 22.34
CA GLU A 568 -48.88 15.83 23.41
C GLU A 568 -48.58 15.22 24.79
N THR A 569 -48.01 16.03 25.68
CA THR A 569 -47.48 15.64 27.00
C THR A 569 -48.53 15.68 28.12
N GLU A 570 -49.81 15.56 27.81
CA GLU A 570 -50.88 15.63 28.81
C GLU A 570 -51.42 14.25 29.19
N MET A 571 -51.75 14.07 30.46
CA MET A 571 -52.28 12.83 31.05
C MET A 571 -53.57 12.36 30.36
N ASN A 572 -54.38 13.32 29.88
CA ASN A 572 -55.62 13.08 29.14
C ASN A 572 -55.37 12.38 27.79
N SER A 573 -54.27 12.69 27.11
CA SER A 573 -53.91 12.07 25.82
C SER A 573 -53.51 10.60 25.97
N PHE A 574 -52.85 10.26 27.08
CA PHE A 574 -52.47 8.89 27.41
C PHE A 574 -53.67 8.03 27.83
N LEU A 575 -54.56 8.58 28.65
CA LEU A 575 -55.82 7.93 29.03
C LEU A 575 -56.77 7.75 27.84
N PHE A 576 -56.81 8.69 26.89
CA PHE A 576 -57.62 8.60 25.68
C PHE A 576 -57.14 7.47 24.73
N LEU A 577 -55.82 7.28 24.61
CA LEU A 577 -55.23 6.23 23.75
C LEU A 577 -55.31 4.82 24.35
N HIS A 578 -55.30 4.70 25.69
CA HIS A 578 -55.17 3.41 26.38
C HIS A 578 -56.33 3.06 27.32
N GLY A 579 -57.29 3.97 27.53
CA GLY A 579 -58.34 3.88 28.55
C GLY A 579 -59.73 3.82 27.95
N GLY A 580 -60.09 2.67 27.39
CA GLY A 580 -61.44 2.40 26.91
C GLY A 580 -61.79 0.92 27.01
N LEU A 581 -61.70 0.30 28.19
CA LEU A 581 -62.40 -0.95 28.57
C LEU A 581 -62.11 -1.37 30.03
N ALA A 582 -62.13 -0.44 30.99
CA ALA A 582 -62.17 -0.81 32.41
C ALA A 582 -63.16 0.11 33.13
N LYS A 583 -64.38 -0.39 33.33
CA LYS A 583 -65.28 0.15 34.36
C LYS A 583 -64.55 0.00 35.69
N PHE A 584 -64.03 1.09 36.23
CA PHE A 584 -63.66 1.16 37.63
C PHE A 584 -64.96 1.05 38.44
N SER A 585 -65.21 -0.14 39.00
CA SER A 585 -66.16 -0.26 40.09
C SER A 585 -65.61 0.55 41.26
N GLU A 586 -66.34 1.59 41.65
CA GLU A 586 -66.23 2.21 42.96
C GLU A 586 -66.33 1.10 44.01
N ASN A 587 -65.22 0.84 44.71
CA ASN A 587 -65.13 0.43 46.12
C ASN A 587 -63.79 -0.27 46.38
N SER A 588 -62.83 0.48 46.93
CA SER A 588 -62.14 0.12 48.16
C SER A 588 -61.02 1.12 48.44
N SER A 589 -61.25 1.93 49.45
CA SER A 589 -60.27 2.53 50.37
C SER A 589 -58.90 1.82 50.39
N THR A 590 -57.79 2.55 50.17
CA THR A 590 -56.89 3.12 51.20
C THR A 590 -55.57 3.62 50.58
N ASN A 591 -55.26 4.88 50.90
CA ASN A 591 -53.96 5.53 51.17
C ASN A 591 -52.66 5.27 50.37
N SER A 592 -52.06 6.46 50.09
CA SER A 592 -50.66 6.86 49.85
C SER A 592 -49.96 6.45 48.56
#